data_AF-A0A9D3UFQ6-F1
#
_entry.id   AF-A0A9D3UFQ6-F1
#
_cell.length_a   1.000
_cell.length_b   1.000
_cell.length_c   1.000
_cell.angle_alpha   90.00
_cell.angle_beta   90.00
_cell.angle_gamma   90.00
#
_symmetry.space_group_name_H-M   'P 1'
#
loop_
_entity.id
_entity.type
_entity.pdbx_description
1 polymer ?
#
loop_
_entity_poly.entity_id
_entity_poly.type
_entity_poly.pdbx_seq_one_letter_code
_entity_poly.pdbx_strand_id
1 'polypeptide(L)'
;MAEHGVTTSLQKDITILQQKFQKMQGEFLQLDVQIDTRTTKGSSKGISLVLMNERKQKGFCFWCSAKYHIGHKCVKGKLYQVLIDTQSDGDGEEF
;
A
#
# COMPACT_ATOMS: atom_id res chain seq x y z
N MET A 1 13.48 51.77 33.09
CA MET A 1 13.40 51.58 31.63
C MET A 1 13.82 50.15 31.29
N ALA A 2 13.03 49.47 30.46
CA ALA A 2 13.34 48.30 29.62
C ALA A 2 13.63 46.91 30.25
N GLU A 3 12.59 46.05 30.36
CA GLU A 3 12.69 44.59 30.45
C GLU A 3 11.73 43.86 29.48
N HIS A 4 11.65 44.31 28.22
CA HIS A 4 10.70 43.75 27.23
C HIS A 4 11.35 42.91 26.09
N GLY A 5 12.65 42.59 26.17
CA GLY A 5 13.37 41.94 25.07
C GLY A 5 13.33 40.40 25.07
N VAL A 6 13.52 39.77 26.23
CA VAL A 6 13.82 38.32 26.32
C VAL A 6 12.59 37.44 26.10
N THR A 7 11.41 37.90 26.52
CA THR A 7 10.16 37.14 26.39
C THR A 7 9.76 36.94 24.94
N THR A 8 10.00 37.93 24.08
CA THR A 8 9.53 37.90 22.68
C THR A 8 10.24 36.85 21.82
N SER A 9 11.49 36.52 22.11
CA SER A 9 12.25 35.53 21.32
C SER A 9 11.76 34.11 21.61
N LEU A 10 11.62 33.75 22.88
CA LEU A 10 11.10 32.45 23.30
C LEU A 10 9.65 32.25 22.85
N GLN A 11 8.84 33.31 22.87
CA GLN A 11 7.46 33.26 22.42
C GLN A 11 7.36 32.94 20.92
N LYS A 12 8.30 33.44 20.10
CA LYS A 12 8.39 33.11 18.66
C LYS A 12 8.75 31.65 18.44
N ASP A 13 9.71 31.11 19.19
CA ASP A 13 10.13 29.71 19.06
C ASP A 13 9.00 28.74 19.41
N ILE A 14 8.21 29.07 20.43
CA ILE A 14 7.01 28.31 20.82
C ILE A 14 5.99 28.29 19.68
N THR A 15 5.71 29.44 19.07
CA THR A 15 4.77 29.51 17.94
C THR A 15 5.27 28.72 16.72
N ILE A 16 6.58 28.78 16.42
CA ILE A 16 7.18 28.02 15.32
C ILE A 16 7.05 26.51 15.56
N LEU A 17 7.30 26.05 16.79
CA LEU A 17 7.17 24.63 17.15
C LEU A 17 5.71 24.17 17.07
N GLN A 18 4.76 24.97 17.54
CA GLN A 18 3.33 24.69 17.41
C GLN A 18 2.91 24.56 15.94
N GLN A 19 3.38 25.46 15.07
CA GLN A 19 3.08 25.42 13.64
C GLN A 19 3.69 24.17 12.97
N LYS A 20 4.93 23.81 13.32
CA LYS A 20 5.57 22.57 12.83
C LYS A 20 4.81 21.32 13.25
N PHE A 21 4.33 21.28 14.50
CA PHE A 21 3.56 20.16 15.01
C PHE A 21 2.22 20.01 14.26
N GLN A 22 1.50 21.11 14.04
CA GLN A 22 0.26 21.08 13.27
C GLN A 22 0.48 20.65 11.81
N LYS A 23 1.57 21.11 11.18
CA LYS A 23 1.95 20.69 9.84
C LYS A 23 2.22 19.18 9.78
N MET A 24 2.97 18.66 10.74
CA MET A 24 3.30 17.24 10.83
C MET A 24 2.05 16.37 11.08
N GLN A 25 1.10 16.84 11.90
CA GLN A 25 -0.19 16.18 12.08
C GLN A 25 -0.99 16.10 10.78
N GLY A 26 -1.00 17.17 9.97
CA GLY A 26 -1.66 17.18 8.67
C GLY A 26 -0.99 16.29 7.62
N GLU A 27 0.34 16.22 7.62
CA GLU A 27 1.11 15.31 6.75
C GLU A 27 0.88 13.84 7.13
N PHE A 28 0.78 13.53 8.43
CA PHE A 28 0.49 12.19 8.92
C PHE A 28 -0.90 11.70 8.48
N LEU A 29 -1.93 12.54 8.58
CA LEU A 29 -3.29 12.21 8.11
C LEU A 29 -3.34 11.94 6.60
N GLN A 30 -2.53 12.63 5.80
CA GLN A 30 -2.43 12.39 4.35
C GLN A 30 -1.69 11.08 4.01
N LEU A 31 -0.78 10.65 4.88
CA LEU A 31 -0.04 9.39 4.72
C LEU A 31 -0.94 8.17 5.00
N ASP A 32 -1.80 8.23 6.03
CA ASP A 32 -2.75 7.15 6.33
C ASP A 32 -3.72 6.89 5.17
N VAL A 33 -4.27 7.95 4.58
CA VAL A 33 -5.17 7.85 3.40
C VAL A 33 -4.45 7.27 2.18
N GLN A 34 -3.14 7.48 2.04
CA GLN A 34 -2.36 6.95 0.92
C GLN A 34 -1.95 5.49 1.09
N ILE A 35 -1.82 4.97 2.32
CA ILE A 35 -1.46 3.57 2.56
C ILE A 35 -2.60 2.63 2.14
N ASP A 36 -3.85 3.05 2.36
CA ASP A 36 -5.04 2.30 1.93
C ASP A 36 -5.21 2.26 0.41
N THR A 37 -4.81 3.32 -0.29
CA THR A 37 -4.98 3.41 -1.76
C THR A 37 -3.82 2.79 -2.54
N ARG A 38 -2.58 2.87 -2.03
CA ARG A 38 -1.37 2.40 -2.74
C ARG A 38 -1.12 0.88 -2.64
N THR A 39 -1.72 0.18 -1.70
CA THR A 39 -1.57 -1.28 -1.58
C THR A 39 -2.32 -2.07 -2.65
N THR A 40 -3.15 -1.42 -3.48
CA THR A 40 -3.89 -2.04 -4.58
C THR A 40 -3.13 -2.08 -5.92
N LYS A 41 -1.99 -1.40 -6.03
CA LYS A 41 -1.19 -1.43 -7.27
C LYS A 41 -0.26 -2.64 -7.24
N GLY A 42 -0.80 -3.78 -7.67
CA GLY A 42 -0.09 -5.05 -7.79
C GLY A 42 1.27 -4.93 -8.46
N SER A 43 2.31 -4.95 -7.64
CA SER A 43 3.65 -5.32 -8.06
C SER A 43 3.76 -6.80 -7.76
N SER A 44 3.97 -7.63 -8.79
CA SER A 44 4.08 -9.11 -8.74
C SER A 44 5.31 -9.63 -7.96
N LYS A 45 5.79 -8.86 -6.97
CA LYS A 45 6.86 -9.27 -6.05
C LYS A 45 6.17 -10.02 -4.91
N GLY A 46 6.50 -11.30 -4.75
CA GLY A 46 5.97 -12.11 -3.66
C GLY A 46 6.16 -11.41 -2.31
N ILE A 47 5.16 -11.53 -1.43
CA ILE A 47 5.24 -11.04 -0.06
C ILE A 47 6.36 -11.77 0.68
N SER A 48 7.17 -11.05 1.46
CA SER A 48 8.17 -11.68 2.31
C SER A 48 7.51 -12.48 3.43
N LEU A 49 8.17 -13.55 3.89
CA LEU A 49 7.65 -14.39 4.99
C LEU A 49 7.41 -13.58 6.27
N VAL A 50 8.30 -12.63 6.56
CA VAL A 50 8.18 -11.72 7.72
C VAL A 50 6.86 -10.95 7.65
N LEU A 51 6.60 -10.28 6.51
CA LEU A 51 5.39 -9.47 6.33
C LEU A 51 4.11 -10.33 6.31
N MET A 52 4.19 -11.56 5.81
CA MET A 52 3.08 -12.53 5.83
C MET A 52 2.71 -12.91 7.26
N ASN A 53 3.70 -13.19 8.11
CA ASN A 53 3.49 -13.54 9.51
C ASN A 53 2.92 -12.37 10.32
N GLU A 54 3.45 -11.16 10.13
CA GLU A 54 2.91 -9.95 10.76
C GLU A 54 1.44 -9.73 10.42
N ARG A 55 1.07 -9.88 9.13
CA ARG A 55 -0.32 -9.75 8.69
C ARG A 55 -1.20 -10.86 9.25
N LYS A 56 -0.70 -12.10 9.34
CA LYS A 56 -1.40 -13.24 9.96
C LYS A 56 -1.72 -12.97 11.43
N GLN A 57 -0.75 -12.48 12.20
CA GLN A 57 -0.93 -12.14 13.62
C GLN A 57 -1.97 -11.03 13.83
N LYS A 58 -2.04 -10.07 12.90
CA LYS A 58 -3.01 -8.96 12.93
C LYS A 58 -4.37 -9.31 12.31
N GLY A 59 -4.52 -10.49 11.71
CA GLY A 59 -5.77 -10.94 11.08
C GLY A 59 -6.11 -10.21 9.78
N PHE A 60 -5.11 -9.80 8.99
CA PHE A 60 -5.30 -9.15 7.68
C PHE A 60 -5.07 -10.10 6.52
N CYS A 61 -5.69 -9.83 5.35
CA CYS A 61 -5.31 -10.51 4.10
C CYS A 61 -3.80 -10.32 3.84
N PHE A 62 -3.16 -11.33 3.27
CA PHE A 62 -1.74 -11.24 2.91
C PHE A 62 -1.45 -10.19 1.83
N TRP A 63 -2.43 -9.89 0.98
CA TRP A 63 -2.21 -9.05 -0.20
C TRP A 63 -2.89 -7.68 -0.14
N CYS A 64 -3.73 -7.42 0.85
CA CYS A 64 -4.38 -6.12 1.04
C CYS A 64 -4.47 -5.77 2.52
N SER A 65 -5.08 -4.64 2.84
CA SER A 65 -5.28 -4.16 4.22
C SER A 65 -6.65 -4.55 4.82
N ALA A 66 -7.46 -5.35 4.12
CA ALA A 66 -8.74 -5.81 4.64
C ALA A 66 -8.57 -6.91 5.69
N LYS A 67 -9.48 -6.94 6.69
CA LYS A 67 -9.57 -8.06 7.64
C LYS A 67 -9.77 -9.38 6.89
N TYR A 68 -9.04 -10.40 7.32
CA TYR A 68 -9.14 -11.72 6.74
C TYR A 68 -10.50 -12.36 7.06
N HIS A 69 -11.15 -12.89 6.03
CA HIS A 69 -12.33 -13.74 6.15
C HIS A 69 -12.22 -14.90 5.16
N ILE A 70 -12.88 -16.02 5.48
CA ILE A 70 -12.96 -17.16 4.57
C ILE A 70 -13.62 -16.69 3.25
N GLY A 71 -13.02 -17.05 2.12
CA GLY A 71 -13.49 -16.64 0.79
C GLY A 71 -12.99 -15.27 0.29
N HIS A 72 -12.12 -14.58 1.03
CA HIS A 72 -11.54 -13.32 0.58
C HIS A 72 -10.63 -13.50 -0.66
N LYS A 73 -11.05 -12.97 -1.81
CA LYS A 73 -10.27 -12.97 -3.07
C LYS A 73 -9.56 -11.62 -3.27
N CYS A 74 -8.42 -11.46 -2.62
CA CYS A 74 -7.56 -10.28 -2.72
C CYS A 74 -7.08 -10.00 -4.16
N VAL A 75 -6.87 -11.06 -4.95
CA VAL A 75 -6.41 -10.95 -6.34
C VAL A 75 -7.59 -11.28 -7.25
N LYS A 76 -7.96 -10.33 -8.11
CA LYS A 76 -8.90 -10.60 -9.20
C LYS A 76 -8.20 -11.55 -10.15
N GLY A 77 -8.62 -12.81 -10.17
CA GLY A 77 -8.08 -13.79 -11.11
C GLY A 77 -8.25 -13.27 -12.54
N LYS A 78 -7.18 -13.31 -13.32
CA LYS A 78 -7.29 -13.07 -14.76
C LYS A 78 -7.85 -14.34 -15.39
N LEU A 79 -8.87 -14.20 -16.22
CA LEU A 79 -9.34 -15.28 -17.07
C LEU A 79 -8.42 -15.36 -18.28
N TYR A 80 -7.86 -16.53 -18.52
CA TYR A 80 -7.08 -16.83 -19.73
C TYR A 80 -7.89 -17.78 -20.58
N GLN A 81 -8.02 -17.46 -21.87
CA GLN A 81 -8.56 -18.37 -22.87
C GLN A 81 -7.37 -18.93 -23.64
N VAL A 82 -7.15 -20.24 -23.56
CA VAL A 82 -6.16 -20.94 -24.38
C VAL A 82 -6.87 -21.38 -25.65
N LEU A 83 -6.52 -20.79 -26.78
CA LEU A 83 -6.94 -21.23 -28.10
C LEU A 83 -5.96 -22.32 -28.55
N ILE A 84 -6.44 -23.54 -28.71
CA ILE A 84 -5.68 -24.64 -29.29
C ILE A 84 -6.10 -24.70 -30.76
N ASP A 85 -5.21 -24.31 -31.66
CA ASP A 85 -5.44 -24.49 -33.09
C ASP A 85 -5.34 -25.99 -33.41
N THR A 86 -6.46 -26.60 -33.79
CA THR A 86 -6.53 -28.00 -34.25
C THR A 86 -6.71 -28.09 -35.78
N GLN A 87 -6.11 -27.17 -36.53
CA GLN A 87 -6.10 -27.21 -38.00
C GLN A 87 -4.64 -27.46 -38.44
N SER A 88 -4.28 -28.49 -39.21
CA SER A 88 -5.06 -29.44 -40.01
C SER A 88 -4.29 -30.75 -40.10
N ASP A 89 -5.02 -31.86 -40.03
CA ASP A 89 -4.60 -33.20 -40.45
C ASP A 89 -4.02 -33.22 -41.88
N GLY A 90 -3.11 -34.17 -42.13
CA GLY A 90 -2.72 -34.57 -43.48
C GLY A 90 -1.39 -35.31 -43.56
N ASP A 91 -1.37 -36.57 -43.08
CA ASP A 91 -0.40 -37.56 -43.54
C ASP A 91 -0.37 -37.59 -45.08
N GLY A 92 0.83 -37.55 -45.62
CA GLY A 92 1.12 -37.72 -47.04
C GLY A 92 2.40 -38.54 -47.18
N GLU A 93 2.35 -39.78 -46.69
CA GLU A 93 3.34 -40.82 -46.98
C GLU A 93 3.34 -41.11 -48.50
N GLU A 94 4.55 -41.08 -49.07
CA GLU A 94 5.11 -41.93 -50.12
C GLU A 94 4.19 -42.47 -51.24
N PHE A 95 4.40 -42.00 -52.48
CA PHE A 95 4.69 -42.82 -53.68
C PHE A 95 5.32 -41.97 -54.79
#